data_AF-A0A1B6IK80-F1
#
_entry.id   AF-A0A1B6IK80-F1
#
_cell.length_a   1.000
_cell.length_b   1.000
_cell.length_c   1.000
_cell.angle_alpha   90.00
_cell.angle_beta   90.00
_cell.angle_gamma   90.00
#
_symmetry.space_group_name_H-M   'P 1'
#
loop_
_entity.id
_entity.type
_entity.pdbx_description
1 polymer ?
#
loop_
_entity_poly.entity_id
_entity_poly.type
_entity_poly.pdbx_seq_one_letter_code
_entity_poly.pdbx_strand_id
1 'polypeptide(L)'
;AWFRQLLARLDEVMTHFEEEGNALETELGGKLYHTYGELHTELLYQEEIHHRGWYEHVAKIQSCLSVPLLKIGDNANSYKVNFHNSVTEVILESENCLRMGRKVPDLALLVILCKPKIYYAYEGVKALVARNLEIRKSIPQIFVNLIQSQTMKLDAAFLPCLSNISWTSLTIPQILDGIKNILDKVDMFCKEANDMKEARVDETLEVIG
;
A
#
# COMPACT_ATOMS: atom_id res chain seq x y z
N ALA A 1 -8.57 -8.07 19.00
CA ALA A 1 -9.89 -7.41 19.18
C ALA A 1 -10.98 -8.42 19.50
N TRP A 2 -11.20 -9.43 18.64
CA TRP A 2 -12.22 -10.46 18.87
C TRP A 2 -12.00 -11.28 20.15
N PHE A 3 -10.78 -11.81 20.38
CA PHE A 3 -10.46 -12.58 21.59
C PHE A 3 -10.79 -11.84 22.89
N ARG A 4 -10.40 -10.57 23.00
CA ARG A 4 -10.71 -9.73 24.17
C ARG A 4 -12.19 -9.45 24.35
N GLN A 5 -12.92 -9.20 23.26
CA GLN A 5 -14.36 -8.96 23.34
C GLN A 5 -15.11 -10.21 23.76
N LEU A 6 -14.66 -11.38 23.29
CA LEU A 6 -15.18 -12.66 23.72
C LEU A 6 -14.87 -12.91 25.20
N LEU A 7 -13.61 -12.71 25.63
CA LEU A 7 -13.20 -12.81 27.03
C LEU A 7 -14.02 -11.88 27.92
N ALA A 8 -14.11 -10.58 27.61
CA ALA A 8 -14.88 -9.64 28.41
C ALA A 8 -16.37 -10.04 28.57
N ARG A 9 -16.98 -10.63 27.54
CA ARG A 9 -18.35 -11.16 27.62
C ARG A 9 -18.44 -12.43 28.46
N LEU A 10 -17.44 -13.31 28.38
CA LEU A 10 -17.38 -14.51 29.21
C LEU A 10 -17.16 -14.13 30.68
N ASP A 11 -16.27 -13.17 30.94
CA ASP A 11 -15.99 -12.64 32.28
C ASP A 11 -17.24 -11.99 32.90
N GLU A 12 -18.00 -11.20 32.12
CA GLU A 12 -19.27 -10.59 32.55
C GLU A 12 -20.30 -11.66 32.96
N VAL A 13 -20.46 -12.69 32.13
CA VAL A 13 -21.37 -13.80 32.42
C VAL A 13 -20.93 -14.54 33.69
N MET A 14 -19.64 -14.84 33.83
CA MET A 14 -19.12 -15.52 35.02
C MET A 14 -19.26 -14.67 36.28
N THR A 15 -19.09 -13.36 36.18
CA THR A 15 -19.30 -12.43 37.31
C THR A 15 -20.74 -12.52 37.83
N HIS A 16 -21.73 -12.60 36.93
CA HIS A 16 -23.14 -12.78 37.35
C HIS A 16 -23.39 -14.14 38.00
N PHE A 17 -22.76 -15.22 37.51
CA PHE A 17 -22.86 -16.53 38.15
C PHE A 17 -22.21 -16.57 39.54
N GLU A 18 -21.14 -15.80 39.76
CA GLU A 18 -20.48 -15.65 41.06
C GLU A 18 -21.34 -14.83 42.04
N GLU A 19 -22.02 -13.78 41.57
CA GLU A 19 -22.94 -12.97 42.37
C GLU A 19 -24.20 -13.75 42.80
N GLU A 20 -24.69 -14.68 41.98
CA GLU A 20 -25.85 -15.52 42.31
C GLU A 20 -25.52 -16.71 43.23
N GLY A 21 -24.25 -16.92 43.60
CA GLY A 21 -23.72 -17.71 44.72
C GLY A 21 -24.01 -19.22 44.71
N ASN A 22 -25.27 -19.62 44.66
CA ASN A 22 -25.71 -21.00 44.80
C ASN A 22 -25.53 -21.83 43.50
N ALA A 23 -25.40 -21.18 42.34
CA ALA A 23 -25.32 -21.87 41.05
C ALA A 23 -23.97 -22.60 40.87
N LEU A 24 -22.88 -22.00 41.34
CA LEU A 24 -21.51 -22.52 41.20
C LEU A 24 -21.17 -23.63 42.21
N GLU A 25 -21.91 -23.72 43.32
CA GLU A 25 -21.75 -24.78 44.33
C GLU A 25 -22.26 -26.16 43.85
N THR A 26 -23.04 -26.19 42.77
CA THR A 26 -23.53 -27.43 42.16
C THR A 26 -22.43 -28.15 41.37
N GLU A 27 -22.54 -29.48 41.21
CA GLU A 27 -21.60 -30.26 40.40
C GLU A 27 -21.53 -29.75 38.94
N LEU A 28 -22.65 -29.26 38.40
CA LEU A 28 -22.72 -28.66 37.06
C LEU A 28 -22.04 -27.29 37.02
N GLY A 29 -22.22 -26.45 38.05
CA GLY A 29 -21.57 -25.16 38.19
C GLY A 29 -20.05 -25.27 38.29
N GLY A 30 -19.55 -26.23 39.07
CA GLY A 30 -18.11 -26.52 39.16
C GLY A 30 -17.51 -26.97 37.82
N LYS A 31 -18.22 -27.81 37.06
CA LYS A 31 -17.80 -28.20 35.68
C LYS A 31 -17.77 -26.99 34.75
N LEU A 32 -18.79 -26.14 34.78
CA LEU A 32 -18.85 -24.91 33.98
C LEU A 32 -17.69 -23.96 34.31
N TYR A 33 -17.40 -23.75 35.60
CA TYR A 33 -16.29 -22.90 36.05
C TYR A 33 -14.94 -23.44 35.55
N HIS A 34 -14.74 -24.77 35.61
CA HIS A 34 -13.53 -25.40 35.09
C HIS A 34 -13.39 -25.20 33.57
N THR A 35 -14.44 -25.49 32.79
CA THR A 35 -14.44 -25.29 31.33
C THR A 35 -14.24 -23.83 30.94
N TYR A 36 -14.83 -22.89 31.69
CA TYR A 36 -14.57 -21.47 31.52
C TYR A 36 -13.10 -21.13 31.77
N GLY A 37 -12.50 -21.64 32.85
CA GLY A 37 -11.09 -21.41 33.15
C GLY A 37 -10.15 -21.96 32.08
N GLU A 38 -10.44 -23.14 31.54
CA GLU A 38 -9.71 -23.73 30.41
C GLU A 38 -9.82 -22.84 29.16
N LEU A 39 -11.06 -22.45 28.80
CA LEU A 39 -11.31 -21.60 27.64
C LEU A 39 -10.66 -20.21 27.79
N HIS A 40 -10.76 -19.60 28.97
CA HIS A 40 -10.16 -18.31 29.27
C HIS A 40 -8.63 -18.37 29.08
N THR A 41 -7.99 -19.41 29.61
CA THR A 41 -6.54 -19.63 29.46
C THR A 41 -6.15 -19.83 28.00
N GLU A 42 -6.91 -20.65 27.25
CA GLU A 42 -6.65 -20.90 25.84
C GLU A 42 -6.80 -19.63 24.99
N LEU A 43 -7.84 -18.82 25.24
CA LEU A 43 -8.06 -17.56 24.53
C LEU A 43 -6.91 -16.56 24.76
N LEU A 44 -6.38 -16.47 25.97
CA LEU A 44 -5.19 -15.66 26.27
C LEU A 44 -3.94 -16.19 25.56
N TYR A 45 -3.76 -17.51 25.55
CA TYR A 45 -2.63 -18.15 24.88
C TYR A 45 -2.65 -17.91 23.36
N GLN A 46 -3.81 -18.08 22.72
CA GLN A 46 -3.99 -17.79 21.29
C GLN A 46 -3.71 -16.32 20.98
N GLU A 47 -4.21 -15.42 21.83
CA GLU A 47 -3.95 -13.99 21.67
C GLU A 47 -2.44 -13.66 21.71
N GLU A 48 -1.68 -14.28 22.61
CA GLU A 48 -0.23 -14.11 22.69
C GLU A 48 0.50 -14.71 21.48
N ILE A 49 0.08 -15.89 20.99
CA ILE A 49 0.63 -16.49 19.77
C ILE A 49 0.44 -15.54 18.58
N HIS A 50 -0.75 -14.98 18.42
CA HIS A 50 -1.05 -14.04 17.34
C HIS A 50 -0.21 -12.76 17.45
N HIS A 51 -0.06 -12.21 18.66
CA HIS A 51 0.77 -11.03 18.88
C HIS A 51 2.25 -11.30 18.58
N ARG A 52 2.77 -12.47 18.98
CA ARG A 52 4.15 -12.89 18.66
C ARG A 52 4.35 -13.13 17.16
N GLY A 53 3.41 -13.81 16.50
CA GLY A 53 3.48 -14.03 15.05
C GLY A 53 3.46 -12.71 14.28
N TRP A 54 2.73 -11.72 14.77
CA TRP A 54 2.76 -10.37 14.22
C TRP A 54 4.13 -9.69 14.37
N TYR A 55 4.83 -9.85 15.50
CA TYR A 55 6.20 -9.33 15.67
C TYR A 55 7.15 -9.89 14.60
N GLU A 56 7.05 -11.18 14.30
CA GLU A 56 7.84 -11.82 13.25
C GLU A 56 7.47 -11.31 11.84
N HIS A 57 6.19 -10.99 11.61
CA HIS A 57 5.74 -10.36 10.37
C HIS A 57 6.32 -8.96 10.22
N VAL A 58 6.26 -8.13 11.27
CA VAL A 58 6.82 -6.77 11.28
C VAL A 58 8.32 -6.79 10.98
N ALA A 59 9.07 -7.78 11.46
CA ALA A 59 10.50 -7.90 11.17
C ALA A 59 10.81 -8.00 9.66
N LYS A 60 9.87 -8.49 8.84
CA LYS A 60 10.02 -8.60 7.38
C LYS A 60 9.70 -7.31 6.65
N ILE A 61 9.14 -6.29 7.29
CA ILE A 61 8.69 -5.07 6.60
C ILE A 61 9.83 -4.27 5.97
N GLN A 62 11.04 -4.35 6.52
CA GLN A 62 12.21 -3.66 5.98
C GLN A 62 12.52 -4.12 4.55
N SER A 63 12.41 -5.42 4.27
CA SER A 63 12.64 -5.93 2.92
C SER A 63 11.54 -5.47 1.97
N CYS A 64 10.28 -5.41 2.43
CA CYS A 64 9.15 -4.88 1.67
C CYS A 64 9.31 -3.40 1.31
N LEU A 65 9.94 -2.60 2.17
CA LEU A 65 10.20 -1.18 1.91
C LEU A 65 11.49 -0.94 1.12
N SER A 66 12.38 -1.92 1.07
CA SER A 66 13.68 -1.82 0.36
C SER A 66 13.59 -2.17 -1.12
N VAL A 67 12.43 -2.62 -1.60
CA VAL A 67 12.22 -2.90 -3.03
C VAL A 67 12.14 -1.60 -3.85
N PRO A 68 12.47 -1.63 -5.16
CA PRO A 68 12.28 -0.48 -6.04
C PRO A 68 10.82 -0.02 -6.09
N LEU A 69 10.58 1.27 -6.32
CA LEU A 69 9.22 1.84 -6.40
C LEU A 69 8.36 1.24 -7.52
N LEU A 70 8.98 0.84 -8.62
CA LEU A 70 8.32 0.33 -9.82
C LEU A 70 8.86 -1.04 -10.20
N LYS A 71 8.02 -1.79 -10.93
CA LYS A 71 8.40 -2.99 -11.67
C LYS A 71 7.84 -2.92 -13.09
N ILE A 72 8.46 -3.65 -14.00
CA ILE A 72 7.96 -3.80 -15.37
C ILE A 72 6.64 -4.58 -15.32
N GLY A 73 5.63 -4.09 -16.02
CA GLY A 73 4.33 -4.73 -16.18
C GLY A 73 4.31 -5.76 -17.29
N ASP A 74 3.12 -6.30 -17.58
CA ASP A 74 2.98 -7.46 -18.49
C ASP A 74 3.15 -7.06 -19.96
N ASN A 75 2.91 -5.79 -20.28
CA ASN A 75 3.10 -5.23 -21.61
C ASN A 75 4.44 -4.47 -21.67
N ALA A 76 5.10 -4.50 -22.83
CA ALA A 76 6.30 -3.71 -23.07
C ALA A 76 6.04 -2.23 -22.76
N ASN A 77 6.95 -1.61 -22.00
CA ASN A 77 6.86 -0.21 -21.53
C ASN A 77 5.68 0.12 -20.61
N SER A 78 5.02 -0.89 -20.03
CA SER A 78 4.08 -0.68 -18.92
C SER A 78 4.82 -0.76 -17.59
N TYR A 79 4.55 0.18 -16.67
CA TYR A 79 5.08 0.15 -15.32
C TYR A 79 3.95 -0.21 -14.35
N LYS A 80 4.28 -0.99 -13.32
CA LYS A 80 3.40 -1.29 -12.19
C LYS A 80 4.05 -0.77 -10.91
N VAL A 81 3.25 -0.15 -10.04
CA VAL A 81 3.73 0.27 -8.72
C VAL A 81 4.07 -0.96 -7.90
N ASN A 82 5.29 -1.00 -7.38
CA ASN A 82 5.81 -2.14 -6.63
C ASN A 82 5.68 -1.89 -5.13
N PHE A 83 4.43 -1.89 -4.66
CA PHE A 83 4.09 -1.68 -3.25
C PHE A 83 3.50 -2.96 -2.65
N HIS A 84 4.05 -3.41 -1.52
CA HIS A 84 3.59 -4.61 -0.83
C HIS A 84 2.44 -4.30 0.13
N ASN A 85 1.35 -5.07 0.06
CA ASN A 85 0.19 -4.92 0.96
C ASN A 85 0.55 -5.07 2.44
N SER A 86 1.58 -5.86 2.76
CA SER A 86 2.11 -6.03 4.11
C SER A 86 2.48 -4.70 4.79
N VAL A 87 2.87 -3.67 4.04
CA VAL A 87 3.15 -2.34 4.60
C VAL A 87 1.87 -1.72 5.17
N THR A 88 0.77 -1.78 4.44
CA THR A 88 -0.54 -1.27 4.89
C THR A 88 -1.09 -2.11 6.04
N GLU A 89 -0.93 -3.43 5.99
CA GLU A 89 -1.33 -4.35 7.06
C GLU A 89 -0.60 -4.01 8.37
N VAL A 90 0.72 -3.89 8.33
CA VAL A 90 1.53 -3.52 9.50
C VAL A 90 1.11 -2.17 10.06
N ILE A 91 0.87 -1.16 9.21
CA ILE A 91 0.39 0.16 9.68
C ILE A 91 -0.93 0.00 10.44
N LEU A 92 -1.91 -0.68 9.86
CA LEU A 92 -3.23 -0.85 10.46
C LEU A 92 -3.19 -1.66 11.75
N GLU A 93 -2.45 -2.76 11.77
CA GLU A 93 -2.26 -3.63 12.93
C GLU A 93 -1.55 -2.90 14.06
N SER A 94 -0.55 -2.08 13.74
CA SER A 94 0.18 -1.27 14.71
C SER A 94 -0.71 -0.20 15.34
N GLU A 95 -1.49 0.53 14.54
CA GLU A 95 -2.46 1.53 15.02
C GLU A 95 -3.51 0.89 15.93
N ASN A 96 -3.99 -0.30 15.56
CA ASN A 96 -4.91 -1.08 16.39
C ASN A 96 -4.27 -1.55 17.70
N CYS A 97 -3.02 -2.01 17.68
CA CYS A 97 -2.29 -2.41 18.88
C CYS A 97 -2.10 -1.23 19.84
N LEU A 98 -1.73 -0.06 19.32
CA LEU A 98 -1.62 1.17 20.12
C LEU A 98 -2.95 1.55 20.78
N ARG A 99 -4.05 1.53 20.01
CA ARG A 99 -5.40 1.80 20.53
C ARG A 99 -5.84 0.81 21.60
N MET A 100 -5.36 -0.44 21.52
CA MET A 100 -5.61 -1.49 22.51
C MET A 100 -4.64 -1.47 23.71
N GLY A 101 -3.73 -0.49 23.79
CA GLY A 101 -2.74 -0.40 24.86
C GLY A 101 -1.70 -1.52 24.83
N ARG A 102 -1.48 -2.16 23.68
CA ARG A 102 -0.50 -3.24 23.50
C ARG A 102 0.87 -2.70 23.16
N LYS A 103 1.88 -3.50 23.49
CA LYS A 103 3.25 -3.27 23.01
C LYS A 103 3.29 -3.43 21.49
N VAL A 104 4.06 -2.55 20.86
CA VAL A 104 4.29 -2.49 19.42
C VAL A 104 5.81 -2.50 19.20
N PRO A 105 6.34 -3.23 18.20
CA PRO A 105 7.77 -3.19 17.87
C PRO A 105 8.20 -1.78 17.45
N ASP A 106 9.43 -1.37 17.79
CA ASP A 106 9.98 -0.06 17.41
C ASP A 106 9.96 0.18 15.89
N LEU A 107 10.22 -0.89 15.13
CA LEU A 107 10.15 -0.84 13.67
C LEU A 107 8.74 -0.49 13.16
N ALA A 108 7.70 -1.06 13.76
CA ALA A 108 6.31 -0.74 13.43
C ALA A 108 5.96 0.71 13.79
N LEU A 109 6.46 1.22 14.92
CA LEU A 109 6.28 2.64 15.29
C LEU A 109 6.94 3.57 14.27
N LEU A 110 8.14 3.24 13.79
CA LEU A 110 8.81 3.99 12.74
C LEU A 110 8.00 3.99 11.44
N VAL A 111 7.43 2.85 11.05
CA VAL A 111 6.58 2.74 9.86
C VAL A 111 5.32 3.60 10.00
N ILE A 112 4.66 3.61 11.17
CA ILE A 112 3.52 4.51 11.43
C ILE A 112 3.95 5.98 11.30
N LEU A 113 5.10 6.37 11.87
CA LEU A 113 5.59 7.75 11.76
C LEU A 113 5.82 8.16 10.29
N CYS A 114 6.30 7.23 9.47
CA CYS A 114 6.53 7.43 8.04
C CYS A 114 5.27 7.29 7.17
N LYS A 115 4.14 6.85 7.73
CA LYS A 115 2.86 6.62 7.01
C LYS A 115 2.50 7.74 6.03
N PRO A 116 2.50 9.04 6.40
CA PRO A 116 2.11 10.10 5.48
C PRO A 116 3.06 10.20 4.27
N LYS A 117 4.36 10.01 4.49
CA LYS A 117 5.38 10.07 3.43
C LYS A 117 5.24 8.89 2.47
N ILE A 118 5.02 7.69 3.01
CA ILE A 118 4.84 6.47 2.22
C ILE A 118 3.61 6.61 1.32
N TYR A 119 2.46 7.05 1.86
CA TYR A 119 1.25 7.21 1.05
C TYR A 119 1.34 8.36 0.05
N TYR A 120 1.98 9.47 0.40
CA TYR A 120 2.27 10.55 -0.56
C TYR A 120 3.10 10.05 -1.73
N ALA A 121 4.19 9.31 -1.45
CA ALA A 121 5.01 8.69 -2.47
C ALA A 121 4.22 7.70 -3.33
N TYR A 122 3.39 6.86 -2.69
CA TYR A 122 2.59 5.85 -3.39
C TYR A 122 1.61 6.49 -4.39
N GLU A 123 0.82 7.47 -3.96
CA GLU A 123 -0.13 8.15 -4.83
C GLU A 123 0.60 8.98 -5.91
N GLY A 124 1.71 9.63 -5.57
CA GLY A 124 2.53 10.38 -6.53
C GLY A 124 3.07 9.47 -7.64
N VAL A 125 3.72 8.36 -7.29
CA VAL A 125 4.23 7.37 -8.25
C VAL A 125 3.11 6.82 -9.11
N LYS A 126 1.98 6.43 -8.51
CA LYS A 126 0.82 5.89 -9.20
C LYS A 126 0.25 6.87 -10.23
N ALA A 127 0.12 8.15 -9.87
CA ALA A 127 -0.36 9.18 -10.77
C ALA A 127 0.59 9.40 -11.96
N LEU A 128 1.91 9.43 -11.73
CA LEU A 128 2.90 9.61 -12.79
C LEU A 128 2.95 8.41 -13.75
N VAL A 129 2.83 7.19 -13.24
CA VAL A 129 2.74 5.97 -14.06
C VAL A 129 1.49 6.00 -14.94
N ALA A 130 0.34 6.33 -14.37
CA ALA A 130 -0.91 6.45 -15.12
C ALA A 130 -0.78 7.53 -16.22
N ARG A 131 -0.22 8.69 -15.90
CA ARG A 131 0.00 9.76 -16.87
C ARG A 131 0.94 9.37 -18.01
N ASN A 132 2.04 8.67 -17.70
CA ASN A 132 2.95 8.14 -18.71
C ASN A 132 2.24 7.18 -19.68
N LEU A 133 1.35 6.33 -19.17
CA LEU A 133 0.55 5.43 -19.99
C LEU A 133 -0.39 6.20 -20.92
N GLU A 134 -1.07 7.24 -20.42
CA GLU A 134 -1.99 8.05 -21.23
C GLU A 134 -1.28 8.85 -22.32
N ILE A 135 -0.12 9.47 -22.02
CA ILE A 135 0.70 10.15 -23.04
C ILE A 135 1.14 9.16 -24.13
N ARG A 136 1.51 7.94 -23.77
CA ARG A 136 1.91 6.93 -24.76
C ARG A 136 0.76 6.47 -25.65
N LYS A 137 -0.46 6.41 -25.11
CA LYS A 137 -1.66 6.08 -25.88
C LYS A 137 -2.12 7.21 -26.79
N SER A 138 -1.88 8.47 -26.42
CA SER A 138 -2.29 9.63 -27.22
C SER A 138 -1.40 9.86 -28.45
N ILE A 139 -0.29 9.13 -28.58
CA ILE A 139 0.61 9.24 -29.73
C ILE A 139 0.04 8.45 -30.93
N PRO A 140 -0.25 9.12 -32.06
CA PRO A 140 -0.63 8.44 -33.29
C PRO A 140 0.51 7.56 -33.82
N GLN A 141 0.17 6.43 -34.43
CA GLN A 141 1.14 5.47 -34.97
C GLN A 141 2.12 6.11 -35.98
N ILE A 142 1.67 7.11 -36.73
CA ILE A 142 2.47 7.83 -37.73
C ILE A 142 3.64 8.60 -37.08
N PHE A 143 3.49 9.02 -35.81
CA PHE A 143 4.51 9.79 -35.09
C PHE A 143 5.41 8.96 -34.17
N VAL A 144 5.27 7.62 -34.16
CA VAL A 144 6.05 6.74 -33.27
C VAL A 144 7.56 6.93 -33.46
N ASN A 145 8.03 7.02 -34.70
CA ASN A 145 9.46 7.25 -34.99
C ASN A 145 9.92 8.66 -34.61
N LEU A 146 9.06 9.67 -34.80
CA LEU A 146 9.36 11.06 -34.46
C LEU A 146 9.47 11.26 -32.94
N ILE A 147 8.59 10.61 -32.19
CA ILE A 147 8.47 10.74 -30.73
C ILE A 147 9.40 9.77 -30.00
N GLN A 148 10.03 8.81 -30.69
CA GLN A 148 10.95 7.82 -30.10
C GLN A 148 12.02 8.47 -29.19
N SER A 149 12.61 9.59 -29.62
CA SER A 149 13.60 10.33 -28.82
C SER A 149 13.03 10.89 -27.51
N GLN A 150 11.75 11.29 -27.48
CA GLN A 150 11.06 11.76 -26.29
C GLN A 150 10.64 10.59 -25.39
N THR A 151 10.20 9.48 -25.99
CA THR A 151 9.89 8.24 -25.28
C THR A 151 11.12 7.70 -24.53
N MET A 152 12.30 7.76 -25.14
CA MET A 152 13.56 7.41 -24.47
C MET A 152 13.88 8.31 -23.28
N LYS A 153 13.56 9.61 -23.35
CA LYS A 153 13.71 10.51 -22.19
C LYS A 153 12.76 10.15 -21.05
N LEU A 154 11.53 9.74 -21.37
CA LEU A 154 10.60 9.21 -20.38
C LEU A 154 11.15 7.95 -19.73
N ASP A 155 11.61 6.98 -20.54
CA ASP A 155 12.17 5.73 -20.02
C ASP A 155 13.37 6.00 -19.09
N ALA A 156 14.27 6.92 -19.49
CA ALA A 156 15.40 7.34 -18.67
C ALA A 156 14.99 8.02 -17.35
N ALA A 157 13.89 8.79 -17.35
CA ALA A 157 13.36 9.43 -16.15
C ALA A 157 12.81 8.42 -15.13
N PHE A 158 12.19 7.34 -15.61
CA PHE A 158 11.63 6.29 -14.75
C PHE A 158 12.66 5.24 -14.31
N LEU A 159 13.80 5.13 -14.99
CA LEU A 159 14.85 4.15 -14.69
C LEU A 159 15.27 4.12 -13.20
N PRO A 160 15.50 5.25 -12.51
CA PRO A 160 15.84 5.23 -11.08
C PRO A 160 14.76 4.58 -10.21
N CYS A 161 13.49 4.72 -10.57
CA CYS A 161 12.37 4.13 -9.84
C CYS A 161 12.25 2.61 -10.04
N LEU A 162 12.88 2.06 -11.08
CA LEU A 162 12.91 0.63 -11.38
C LEU A 162 14.08 -0.10 -10.70
N SER A 163 15.14 0.61 -10.30
CA SER A 163 16.37 -0.02 -9.80
C SER A 163 16.87 0.52 -8.47
N ASN A 164 17.04 1.84 -8.34
CA ASN A 164 17.88 2.43 -7.29
C ASN A 164 17.09 3.05 -6.14
N ILE A 165 15.83 3.40 -6.37
CA ILE A 165 15.01 4.13 -5.40
C ILE A 165 14.00 3.17 -4.77
N SER A 166 14.06 3.07 -3.44
CA SER A 166 13.14 2.31 -2.61
C SER A 166 12.17 3.22 -1.85
N TRP A 167 11.19 2.62 -1.16
CA TRP A 167 10.17 3.32 -0.38
C TRP A 167 10.71 4.04 0.86
N THR A 168 11.95 3.76 1.26
CA THR A 168 12.64 4.46 2.36
C THR A 168 13.47 5.65 1.90
N SER A 169 13.58 5.89 0.59
CA SER A 169 14.42 6.96 0.06
C SER A 169 13.87 8.35 0.39
N LEU A 170 14.76 9.25 0.83
CA LEU A 170 14.42 10.64 1.10
C LEU A 170 14.33 11.49 -0.18
N THR A 171 14.85 10.99 -1.30
CA THR A 171 14.89 11.71 -2.58
C THR A 171 13.63 11.52 -3.42
N ILE A 172 12.65 10.74 -2.95
CA ILE A 172 11.41 10.44 -3.70
C ILE A 172 10.74 11.72 -4.21
N PRO A 173 10.47 12.76 -3.38
CA PRO A 173 9.77 13.96 -3.87
C PRO A 173 10.50 14.64 -5.04
N GLN A 174 11.82 14.79 -4.95
CA GLN A 174 12.65 15.41 -5.99
C GLN A 174 12.60 14.61 -7.30
N ILE A 175 12.60 13.29 -7.20
CA ILE A 175 12.53 12.39 -8.37
C ILE A 175 11.14 12.46 -9.00
N LEU A 176 10.07 12.46 -8.20
CA LEU A 176 8.71 12.60 -8.71
C LEU A 176 8.51 13.95 -9.42
N ASP A 177 9.04 15.05 -8.87
CA ASP A 177 9.00 16.35 -9.52
C ASP A 177 9.81 16.37 -10.82
N GLY A 178 10.99 15.74 -10.83
CA GLY A 178 11.80 15.56 -12.04
C GLY A 178 11.06 14.80 -13.15
N ILE A 179 10.44 13.67 -12.81
CA ILE A 179 9.64 12.87 -13.74
C ILE A 179 8.43 13.67 -14.23
N LYS A 180 7.73 14.37 -13.34
CA LYS A 180 6.58 15.22 -13.67
C LYS A 180 6.96 16.28 -14.71
N ASN A 181 8.07 16.99 -14.51
CA ASN A 181 8.56 18.01 -15.43
C ASN A 181 8.90 17.44 -16.82
N ILE A 182 9.43 16.22 -16.89
CA ILE A 182 9.72 15.56 -18.17
C ILE A 182 8.41 15.14 -18.84
N LEU A 183 7.47 14.57 -18.09
CA LEU A 183 6.13 14.24 -18.61
C LEU A 183 5.41 15.47 -19.15
N ASP A 184 5.46 16.61 -18.45
CA ASP A 184 4.86 17.88 -18.90
C ASP A 184 5.43 18.30 -20.27
N LYS A 185 6.76 18.24 -20.43
CA LYS A 185 7.42 18.60 -21.70
C LYS A 185 7.05 17.66 -22.84
N VAL A 186 7.00 16.35 -22.59
CA VAL A 186 6.69 15.36 -23.62
C VAL A 186 5.20 15.42 -23.99
N ASP A 187 4.32 15.62 -23.02
CA ASP A 187 2.87 15.80 -23.25
C ASP A 187 2.60 17.03 -24.13
N MET A 188 3.22 18.18 -23.82
CA MET A 188 3.11 19.37 -24.67
C MET A 188 3.60 19.12 -26.10
N PHE A 189 4.75 18.45 -26.26
CA PHE A 189 5.27 18.10 -27.59
C PHE A 189 4.31 17.19 -28.37
N CYS A 190 3.71 16.20 -27.70
CA CYS A 190 2.76 15.29 -28.34
C CYS A 190 1.48 16.03 -28.76
N LYS A 191 0.99 16.97 -27.94
CA LYS A 191 -0.16 17.83 -28.28
C LYS A 191 0.14 18.71 -29.48
N GLU A 192 1.26 19.42 -29.48
CA GLU A 192 1.67 20.25 -30.62
C GLU A 192 1.80 19.43 -31.92
N ALA A 193 2.38 18.23 -31.86
CA ALA A 193 2.48 17.35 -33.02
C ALA A 193 1.11 16.89 -33.52
N ASN A 194 0.18 16.58 -32.61
CA ASN A 194 -1.20 16.20 -32.96
C ASN A 194 -1.98 17.37 -33.56
N ASP A 195 -1.91 18.56 -32.95
CA ASP A 195 -2.58 19.76 -33.42
C ASP A 195 -2.08 20.15 -34.82
N MET A 196 -0.77 20.04 -35.09
CA MET A 196 -0.21 20.27 -36.43
C MET A 196 -0.73 19.28 -37.46
N LYS A 197 -0.97 18.01 -37.07
CA LYS A 197 -1.55 17.00 -37.97
C LYS A 197 -2.98 17.36 -38.33
N GLU A 198 -3.80 17.68 -37.32
CA GLU A 198 -5.21 17.98 -37.47
C GLU A 198 -5.44 19.26 -38.29
N ALA A 199 -4.78 20.37 -37.91
CA ALA A 199 -4.98 21.68 -38.53
C ALA A 199 -4.36 21.84 -39.93
N ARG A 200 -3.33 21.05 -40.29
CA ARG A 200 -2.62 21.22 -41.57
C ARG A 200 -2.82 20.10 -42.57
N VAL A 201 -3.11 18.89 -42.11
CA VAL A 201 -3.21 17.72 -43.00
C VAL A 201 -4.67 17.33 -43.16
N ASP A 202 -5.39 17.13 -42.06
CA ASP A 202 -6.75 16.61 -42.14
C ASP A 202 -7.75 17.70 -42.57
N GLU A 203 -7.68 18.91 -41.98
CA GLU A 203 -8.57 20.02 -42.34
C GLU A 203 -8.34 20.51 -43.78
N THR A 204 -7.10 20.51 -44.27
CA THR A 204 -6.82 20.88 -45.67
C THR A 204 -7.30 19.80 -46.65
N LEU A 205 -7.19 18.52 -46.30
CA LEU A 205 -7.71 17.42 -47.13
C LEU A 205 -9.25 17.39 -47.17
N GLU A 206 -9.93 17.74 -46.08
CA GLU A 206 -11.40 17.88 -46.06
C GLU A 206 -11.91 19.07 -46.88
N VAL A 207 -11.14 20.16 -46.98
CA VAL A 207 -11.49 21.32 -47.80
C VAL A 207 -11.26 21.08 -49.30
N ILE A 208 -10.36 20.16 -49.65
CA ILE A 208 -9.99 19.87 -51.05
C ILE A 208 -10.78 18.67 -51.61
N GLY A 209 -11.31 17.80 -50.74
CA GLY A 209 -12.19 16.67 -51.12
C GLY A 209 -13.66 17.07 -51.25
#